data_AF-A0A6J1SJ84-F1
#
_entry.id   AF-A0A6J1SJ84-F1
#
_cell.length_a   1.000
_cell.length_b   1.000
_cell.length_c   1.000
_cell.angle_alpha   90.00
_cell.angle_beta   90.00
_cell.angle_gamma   90.00
#
_symmetry.space_group_name_H-M   'P 1'
#
loop_
_entity.id
_entity.type
_entity.pdbx_description
1 polymer ?
#
loop_
_entity_poly.entity_id
_entity_poly.type
_entity_poly.pdbx_seq_one_letter_code
_entity_poly.pdbx_strand_id
1 'polypeptide(L)'
;MDNSNKFRTDFKYYKQKCPLPDLNKVLDFSNIIAESAVQSIKAVEDEYVKIKSEEENFIASLMLPPSEWNIYELKDNPGLLFIRNPFTPIGQRFWIYRCLHDYTRKPNRLNIDAHNILDSSKNWWNISQREDQESLRKKLRWATLGYHHNWDTKAYSENAKDPFPSELAVLAKYVGRIVGCHNNFSAEAAIVNFYHFDSTLSGHTDHSEEDMSAPLFSFSFGQTAIFLLGGKSLEEAPTAMYIKSGDIVIMSKHSRECYHGIPKIVAAQEFPWNIFQNSNRPSANLGGQKSSEDCPYPPCKKTHTDSTENLNEKQTSIKQERKNLIDNILKEEFWSPFHRYIEQSRINMNVRQVLCKNHVGLST
;
A
#
# COMPACT_ATOMS: atom_id res chain seq x y z
N MET A 1 -0.14 35.41 -17.38
CA MET A 1 -0.20 33.96 -17.12
C MET A 1 -1.65 33.64 -16.84
N ASP A 2 -2.18 32.62 -17.50
CA ASP A 2 -3.58 32.19 -17.33
C ASP A 2 -3.79 31.70 -15.89
N ASN A 3 -4.41 32.54 -15.06
CA ASN A 3 -4.66 32.31 -13.64
C ASN A 3 -5.83 31.34 -13.37
N SER A 4 -6.43 30.75 -14.42
CA SER A 4 -7.55 29.83 -14.28
C SER A 4 -7.13 28.50 -13.65
N ASN A 5 -5.93 27.98 -13.94
CA ASN A 5 -5.51 26.64 -13.50
C ASN A 5 -4.63 26.69 -12.24
N LYS A 6 -5.27 26.76 -11.07
CA LYS A 6 -4.59 26.82 -9.77
C LYS A 6 -3.83 25.53 -9.47
N PHE A 7 -4.38 24.36 -9.80
CA PHE A 7 -3.69 23.08 -9.59
C PHE A 7 -2.33 23.03 -10.30
N ARG A 8 -2.30 23.41 -11.58
CA ARG A 8 -1.07 23.42 -12.38
C ARG A 8 -0.06 24.44 -11.86
N THR A 9 -0.54 25.56 -11.34
CA THR A 9 0.30 26.61 -10.75
C THR A 9 1.03 26.07 -9.52
N ASP A 10 0.29 25.48 -8.58
CA ASP A 10 0.87 24.89 -7.36
C ASP A 10 1.75 23.68 -7.66
N PHE A 11 1.34 22.83 -8.62
CA PHE A 11 2.16 21.71 -9.08
C PHE A 11 3.53 22.18 -9.59
N LYS A 12 3.57 23.24 -10.42
CA LYS A 12 4.81 23.82 -10.92
C LYS A 12 5.64 24.43 -9.78
N TYR A 13 4.99 25.14 -8.86
CA TYR A 13 5.64 25.71 -7.68
C TYR A 13 6.34 24.63 -6.85
N TYR A 14 5.64 23.57 -6.45
CA TYR A 14 6.28 22.51 -5.64
C TYR A 14 7.30 21.68 -6.42
N LYS A 15 7.15 21.53 -7.74
CA LYS A 15 8.11 20.81 -8.60
C LYS A 15 9.42 21.57 -8.81
N GLN A 16 9.43 22.88 -8.65
CA GLN A 16 10.57 23.72 -9.01
C GLN A 16 11.85 23.32 -8.23
N LYS A 17 13.00 23.49 -8.90
CA LYS A 17 14.33 23.15 -8.34
C LYS A 17 15.12 24.39 -7.90
N CYS A 18 14.84 25.56 -8.49
CA CYS A 18 15.54 26.80 -8.18
C CYS A 18 14.60 28.02 -8.45
N PRO A 19 14.33 28.89 -7.45
CA PRO A 19 14.63 28.66 -6.02
C PRO A 19 13.86 27.44 -5.51
N LEU A 20 14.31 26.81 -4.41
CA LEU A 20 13.50 25.75 -3.81
C LEU A 20 12.17 26.33 -3.30
N PRO A 21 11.05 25.60 -3.43
CA PRO A 21 9.77 26.06 -2.90
C PRO A 21 9.81 26.11 -1.38
N ASP A 22 9.16 27.12 -0.80
CA ASP A 22 8.84 27.13 0.62
C ASP A 22 7.80 26.04 0.92
N LEU A 23 8.13 25.18 1.89
CA LEU A 23 7.32 24.04 2.29
C LEU A 23 6.58 24.27 3.62
N ASN A 24 6.64 25.47 4.21
CA ASN A 24 5.95 25.79 5.46
C ASN A 24 4.42 25.65 5.40
N LYS A 25 3.85 25.73 4.19
CA LYS A 25 2.41 25.57 3.94
C LYS A 25 2.01 24.12 3.64
N VAL A 26 2.97 23.20 3.53
CA VAL A 26 2.67 21.79 3.32
C VAL A 26 2.21 21.20 4.64
N LEU A 27 1.00 20.66 4.67
CA LEU A 27 0.44 20.04 5.85
C LEU A 27 1.29 18.83 6.28
N ASP A 28 1.80 18.88 7.51
CA ASP A 28 2.45 17.74 8.16
C ASP A 28 1.54 17.22 9.28
N PHE A 29 0.98 16.02 9.06
CA PHE A 29 0.16 15.35 10.05
C PHE A 29 0.93 14.99 11.34
N SER A 30 2.27 15.11 11.32
CA SER A 30 3.13 14.91 12.49
C SER A 30 3.13 16.06 13.48
N ASN A 31 2.75 17.25 13.01
CA ASN A 31 2.75 18.46 13.81
C ASN A 31 1.49 19.28 13.47
N ILE A 32 0.32 18.68 13.71
CA ILE A 32 -0.96 19.35 13.49
C ILE A 32 -1.17 20.33 14.63
N ILE A 33 -0.63 21.54 14.45
CA ILE A 33 -0.87 22.69 15.34
C ILE A 33 -2.25 23.30 15.05
N ALA A 34 -2.79 23.05 13.85
CA ALA A 34 -4.04 23.63 13.38
C ALA A 34 -5.13 22.56 13.21
N GLU A 35 -6.02 22.45 14.20
CA GLU A 35 -7.29 21.73 14.09
C GLU A 35 -8.26 22.34 13.05
N SER A 36 -7.85 23.39 12.31
CA SER A 36 -8.70 24.06 11.33
C SER A 36 -8.92 23.22 10.07
N ALA A 37 -7.86 22.64 9.49
CA ALA A 37 -7.90 21.98 8.19
C ALA A 37 -8.36 20.51 8.24
N VAL A 38 -8.16 19.83 9.37
CA VAL A 38 -8.41 18.39 9.52
C VAL A 38 -9.27 18.10 10.74
N GLN A 39 -9.97 16.98 10.72
CA GLN A 39 -10.71 16.43 11.84
C GLN A 39 -10.12 15.06 12.23
N SER A 40 -9.79 14.88 13.50
CA SER A 40 -9.39 13.58 14.02
C SER A 40 -10.58 12.61 14.06
N ILE A 41 -10.36 11.37 13.63
CA ILE A 41 -11.33 10.29 13.66
C ILE A 41 -10.80 9.20 14.59
N LYS A 42 -11.70 8.54 15.33
CA LYS A 42 -11.33 7.38 16.13
C LYS A 42 -11.39 6.12 15.30
N ALA A 43 -10.42 5.24 15.50
CA ALA A 43 -10.49 3.87 15.01
C ALA A 43 -11.78 3.21 15.54
N VAL A 44 -12.44 2.44 14.67
CA VAL A 44 -13.57 1.61 15.07
C VAL A 44 -13.02 0.38 15.79
N GLU A 45 -13.50 0.13 17.01
CA GLU A 45 -13.11 -1.00 17.87
C GLU A 45 -14.33 -1.91 18.16
N ASP A 46 -15.19 -2.11 17.17
CA ASP A 46 -16.43 -2.87 17.31
C ASP A 46 -16.21 -4.40 17.15
N GLU A 47 -17.20 -5.24 17.51
CA GLU A 47 -17.16 -6.70 17.32
C GLU A 47 -16.88 -7.10 15.85
N TYR A 48 -17.20 -6.24 14.89
CA TYR A 48 -16.89 -6.41 13.46
C TYR A 48 -15.39 -6.37 13.11
N VAL A 49 -14.55 -5.87 14.03
CA VAL A 49 -13.09 -5.79 13.96
C VAL A 49 -12.41 -7.02 14.57
N LYS A 50 -13.17 -7.93 15.21
CA LYS A 50 -12.64 -9.23 15.62
C LYS A 50 -11.98 -9.90 14.43
N ILE A 51 -10.75 -10.37 14.65
CA ILE A 51 -9.92 -10.92 13.59
C ILE A 51 -10.61 -12.13 12.99
N LYS A 52 -10.89 -12.06 11.68
CA LYS A 52 -11.78 -13.01 11.00
C LYS A 52 -11.08 -14.22 10.41
N SER A 53 -9.75 -14.19 10.30
CA SER A 53 -8.97 -15.27 9.72
C SER A 53 -7.52 -15.26 10.22
N GLU A 54 -6.81 -16.37 10.02
CA GLU A 54 -5.36 -16.44 10.29
C GLU A 54 -4.53 -15.49 9.43
N GLU A 55 -4.92 -15.28 8.18
CA GLU A 55 -4.24 -14.33 7.31
C GLU A 55 -4.42 -12.90 7.82
N GLU A 56 -5.62 -12.57 8.31
CA GLU A 56 -5.88 -11.28 8.93
C GLU A 56 -5.12 -11.11 10.25
N ASN A 57 -4.99 -12.17 11.07
CA ASN A 57 -4.13 -12.15 12.26
C ASN A 57 -2.68 -11.82 11.89
N PHE A 58 -2.18 -12.44 10.82
CA PHE A 58 -0.83 -12.16 10.32
C PHE A 58 -0.70 -10.70 9.88
N ILE A 59 -1.61 -10.19 9.05
CA ILE A 59 -1.59 -8.78 8.60
C ILE A 59 -1.68 -7.81 9.78
N ALA A 60 -2.56 -8.06 10.74
CA ALA A 60 -2.69 -7.23 11.94
C ALA A 60 -1.38 -7.20 12.76
N SER A 61 -0.62 -8.29 12.81
CA SER A 61 0.68 -8.32 13.51
C SER A 61 1.79 -7.49 12.84
N LEU A 62 1.60 -7.11 11.56
CA LEU A 62 2.47 -6.19 10.84
C LEU A 62 2.11 -4.71 11.09
N MET A 63 1.06 -4.45 11.87
CA MET A 63 0.53 -3.12 12.15
C MET A 63 0.56 -2.83 13.66
N LEU A 64 0.52 -1.55 14.03
CA LEU A 64 0.27 -1.13 15.39
C LEU A 64 -1.19 -1.48 15.77
N PRO A 65 -1.49 -1.66 17.07
CA PRO A 65 -2.87 -1.79 17.51
C PRO A 65 -3.74 -0.62 17.01
N PRO A 66 -4.98 -0.86 16.54
CA PRO A 66 -5.86 0.21 16.04
C PRO A 66 -6.08 1.38 17.01
N SER A 67 -6.04 1.11 18.32
CA SER A 67 -6.13 2.13 19.38
C SER A 67 -4.96 3.12 19.38
N GLU A 68 -3.81 2.77 18.78
CA GLU A 68 -2.64 3.63 18.60
C GLU A 68 -2.67 4.40 17.26
N TRP A 69 -3.69 4.20 16.41
CA TRP A 69 -3.73 4.82 15.09
C TRP A 69 -4.16 6.29 15.16
N ASN A 70 -3.40 7.14 14.48
CA ASN A 70 -3.74 8.55 14.30
C ASN A 70 -4.41 8.72 12.94
N ILE A 71 -5.73 8.92 12.94
CA ILE A 71 -6.58 8.99 11.75
C ILE A 71 -7.18 10.39 11.64
N TYR A 72 -7.10 10.98 10.45
CA TYR A 72 -7.58 12.33 10.15
C TYR A 72 -8.42 12.33 8.88
N GLU A 73 -9.46 13.16 8.82
CA GLU A 73 -10.19 13.52 7.60
C GLU A 73 -9.92 14.98 7.24
N LEU A 74 -9.70 15.24 5.95
CA LEU A 74 -9.52 16.60 5.46
C LEU A 74 -10.89 17.28 5.30
N LYS A 75 -11.10 18.41 6.00
CA LYS A 75 -12.42 19.06 6.05
C LYS A 75 -12.87 19.60 4.71
N ASP A 76 -11.93 20.19 3.95
CA ASP A 76 -12.20 20.81 2.65
C ASP A 76 -12.41 19.77 1.53
N ASN A 77 -12.01 18.51 1.76
CA ASN A 77 -12.21 17.40 0.83
C ASN A 77 -12.74 16.16 1.54
N PRO A 78 -14.02 16.15 1.95
CA PRO A 78 -14.61 15.03 2.66
C PRO A 78 -14.42 13.70 1.94
N GLY A 79 -14.16 12.65 2.73
CA GLY A 79 -13.81 11.33 2.24
C GLY A 79 -12.33 11.09 1.95
N LEU A 80 -11.45 12.11 2.04
CA LEU A 80 -10.02 11.88 2.14
C LEU A 80 -9.65 11.58 3.60
N LEU A 81 -9.31 10.33 3.87
CA LEU A 81 -8.76 9.92 5.17
C LEU A 81 -7.24 9.78 5.08
N PHE A 82 -6.57 10.20 6.13
CA PHE A 82 -5.13 10.09 6.31
C PHE A 82 -4.84 9.31 7.59
N ILE A 83 -4.10 8.22 7.49
CA ILE A 83 -3.63 7.43 8.64
C ILE A 83 -2.13 7.57 8.71
N ARG A 84 -1.63 8.10 9.84
CA ARG A 84 -0.18 8.20 10.05
C ARG A 84 0.38 6.85 10.39
N ASN A 85 1.42 6.45 9.65
CA ASN A 85 2.21 5.23 9.79
C ASN A 85 1.67 4.23 10.84
N PRO A 86 0.64 3.44 10.50
CA PRO A 86 0.11 2.43 11.40
C PRO A 86 0.90 1.11 11.32
N PHE A 87 2.07 1.08 10.69
CA PHE A 87 2.85 -0.13 10.49
C PHE A 87 3.92 -0.30 11.58
N THR A 88 4.20 -1.55 11.94
CA THR A 88 5.43 -1.86 12.69
C THR A 88 6.64 -1.73 11.76
N PRO A 89 7.88 -1.59 12.30
CA PRO A 89 9.08 -1.61 11.47
C PRO A 89 9.19 -2.85 10.57
N ILE A 90 8.83 -4.02 11.11
CA ILE A 90 8.80 -5.28 10.39
C ILE A 90 7.73 -5.26 9.29
N GLY A 91 6.54 -4.70 9.58
CA GLY A 91 5.49 -4.52 8.60
C GLY A 91 5.92 -3.68 7.41
N GLN A 92 6.66 -2.60 7.63
CA GLN A 92 7.22 -1.82 6.52
C GLN A 92 8.22 -2.63 5.69
N ARG A 93 9.15 -3.36 6.34
CA ARG A 93 10.09 -4.23 5.63
C ARG A 93 9.36 -5.30 4.79
N PHE A 94 8.32 -5.90 5.36
CA PHE A 94 7.49 -6.90 4.69
C PHE A 94 6.89 -6.33 3.40
N TRP A 95 6.17 -5.20 3.48
CA TRP A 95 5.53 -4.63 2.30
C TRP A 95 6.51 -4.10 1.26
N ILE A 96 7.64 -3.52 1.69
CA ILE A 96 8.72 -3.12 0.78
C ILE A 96 9.27 -4.35 0.04
N TYR A 97 9.51 -5.46 0.75
CA TYR A 97 9.92 -6.72 0.13
C TYR A 97 8.87 -7.20 -0.89
N ARG A 98 7.58 -7.24 -0.54
CA ARG A 98 6.51 -7.65 -1.46
C ARG A 98 6.52 -6.81 -2.72
N CYS A 99 6.62 -5.49 -2.59
CA CYS A 99 6.64 -4.57 -3.71
C CYS A 99 7.83 -4.80 -4.64
N LEU A 100 9.03 -4.94 -4.09
CA LEU A 100 10.26 -5.00 -4.88
C LEU A 100 10.54 -6.39 -5.43
N HIS A 101 10.25 -7.44 -4.66
CA HIS A 101 10.59 -8.81 -5.00
C HIS A 101 9.43 -9.60 -5.61
N ASP A 102 8.24 -9.59 -5.00
CA ASP A 102 7.15 -10.47 -5.41
C ASP A 102 6.26 -9.84 -6.49
N TYR A 103 5.91 -8.57 -6.32
CA TYR A 103 5.03 -7.83 -7.22
C TYR A 103 5.71 -7.40 -8.53
N THR A 104 7.04 -7.55 -8.60
CA THR A 104 7.81 -7.40 -9.84
C THR A 104 8.01 -8.71 -10.60
N ARG A 105 7.44 -9.82 -10.11
CA ARG A 105 7.47 -11.11 -10.81
C ARG A 105 6.25 -11.28 -11.69
N LYS A 106 6.44 -12.09 -12.73
CA LYS A 106 5.34 -12.64 -13.53
C LYS A 106 4.38 -13.45 -12.63
N PRO A 107 3.07 -13.42 -12.90
CA PRO A 107 2.46 -12.91 -14.15
C PRO A 107 2.20 -11.38 -14.17
N ASN A 108 2.46 -10.66 -13.07
CA ASN A 108 2.26 -9.21 -13.00
C ASN A 108 2.98 -8.45 -14.12
N ARG A 109 2.36 -7.36 -14.59
CA ARG A 109 2.88 -6.53 -15.68
C ARG A 109 3.64 -5.34 -15.13
N LEU A 110 4.78 -5.05 -15.73
CA LEU A 110 5.67 -3.94 -15.43
C LEU A 110 5.79 -3.00 -16.63
N ASN A 111 6.12 -1.74 -16.37
CA ASN A 111 6.40 -0.79 -17.45
C ASN A 111 7.57 -1.20 -18.36
N ILE A 112 8.52 -1.97 -17.83
CA ILE A 112 9.72 -2.40 -18.56
C ILE A 112 9.46 -3.58 -19.51
N ASP A 113 8.30 -4.24 -19.39
CA ASP A 113 7.93 -5.39 -20.23
C ASP A 113 7.71 -4.98 -21.69
N ALA A 114 7.10 -3.81 -21.91
CA ALA A 114 6.84 -3.26 -23.24
C ALA A 114 8.13 -3.01 -24.05
N HIS A 115 9.27 -2.92 -23.36
CA HIS A 115 10.57 -2.69 -23.97
C HIS A 115 11.40 -3.98 -24.11
N ASN A 116 10.84 -5.16 -23.75
CA ASN A 116 11.53 -6.46 -23.75
C ASN A 116 12.92 -6.41 -23.07
N ILE A 117 13.04 -5.59 -22.01
CA ILE A 117 14.32 -5.39 -21.31
C ILE A 117 14.74 -6.67 -20.57
N LEU A 118 13.77 -7.44 -20.09
CA LEU A 118 13.98 -8.70 -19.38
C LEU A 118 13.20 -9.82 -20.06
N ASP A 119 13.80 -11.01 -20.07
CA ASP A 119 13.12 -12.25 -20.45
C ASP A 119 12.02 -12.60 -19.44
N SER A 120 10.94 -13.25 -19.89
CA SER A 120 9.79 -13.59 -19.04
C SER A 120 10.13 -14.54 -17.88
N SER A 121 11.19 -15.35 -18.00
CA SER A 121 11.68 -16.22 -16.94
C SER A 121 12.47 -15.48 -15.85
N LYS A 122 12.85 -14.22 -16.11
CA LYS A 122 13.75 -13.46 -15.26
C LYS A 122 12.99 -12.56 -14.28
N ASN A 123 13.46 -12.52 -13.02
CA ASN A 123 12.96 -11.61 -11.99
C ASN A 123 13.73 -10.28 -12.04
N TRP A 124 13.01 -9.16 -12.16
CA TRP A 124 13.60 -7.81 -12.16
C TRP A 124 14.48 -7.55 -10.93
N TRP A 125 14.01 -7.88 -9.73
CA TRP A 125 14.75 -7.64 -8.49
C TRP A 125 16.13 -8.29 -8.53
N ASN A 126 16.19 -9.58 -8.85
CA ASN A 126 17.42 -10.36 -8.83
C ASN A 126 18.46 -9.82 -9.82
N ILE A 127 18.01 -9.35 -10.98
CA ILE A 127 18.91 -8.80 -12.01
C ILE A 127 19.31 -7.38 -11.66
N SER A 128 18.37 -6.59 -11.16
CA SER A 128 18.61 -5.21 -10.81
C SER A 128 19.55 -5.06 -9.62
N GLN A 129 19.85 -6.12 -8.85
CA GLN A 129 20.88 -6.09 -7.80
C GLN A 129 22.32 -6.19 -8.33
N ARG A 130 22.54 -6.56 -9.59
CA ARG A 130 23.89 -6.65 -10.16
C ARG A 130 24.49 -5.25 -10.35
N GLU A 131 25.81 -5.13 -10.20
CA GLU A 131 26.52 -3.85 -10.28
C GLU A 131 26.38 -3.20 -11.67
N ASP A 132 26.38 -4.00 -12.73
CA ASP A 132 26.23 -3.56 -14.12
C ASP A 132 24.79 -3.15 -14.49
N GLN A 133 23.82 -3.36 -13.60
CA GLN A 133 22.39 -3.16 -13.87
C GLN A 133 21.78 -1.97 -13.09
N GLU A 134 22.59 -1.00 -12.65
CA GLU A 134 22.07 0.18 -11.94
C GLU A 134 21.00 0.94 -12.75
N SER A 135 21.20 1.06 -14.07
CA SER A 135 20.24 1.74 -14.93
C SER A 135 18.87 1.05 -14.96
N LEU A 136 18.82 -0.28 -14.77
CA LEU A 136 17.58 -1.05 -14.73
C LEU A 136 16.74 -0.72 -13.50
N ARG A 137 17.38 -0.48 -12.34
CA ARG A 137 16.70 -0.02 -11.11
C ARG A 137 15.96 1.29 -11.36
N LYS A 138 16.60 2.20 -12.10
CA LYS A 138 16.05 3.51 -12.48
C LYS A 138 15.05 3.44 -13.63
N LYS A 139 14.76 2.30 -14.24
CA LYS A 139 13.75 2.16 -15.32
C LYS A 139 12.40 1.65 -14.83
N LEU A 140 12.34 0.96 -13.70
CA LEU A 140 11.07 0.53 -13.12
C LEU A 140 10.26 1.75 -12.65
N ARG A 141 8.99 1.81 -13.02
CA ARG A 141 8.06 2.91 -12.72
C ARG A 141 6.75 2.41 -12.15
N TRP A 142 6.21 1.32 -12.68
CA TRP A 142 4.99 0.74 -12.17
C TRP A 142 4.94 -0.78 -12.35
N ALA A 143 4.17 -1.43 -11.47
CA ALA A 143 3.67 -2.79 -11.60
C ALA A 143 2.14 -2.80 -11.42
N THR A 144 1.43 -3.64 -12.17
CA THR A 144 -0.04 -3.82 -12.03
C THR A 144 -0.36 -5.23 -11.53
N LEU A 145 -1.30 -5.32 -10.58
CA LEU A 145 -1.72 -6.55 -9.90
C LEU A 145 -3.24 -6.71 -10.03
N GLY A 146 -3.74 -7.94 -10.14
CA GLY A 146 -5.18 -8.16 -10.35
C GLY A 146 -5.61 -7.79 -11.77
N TYR A 147 -6.68 -7.02 -11.92
CA TYR A 147 -6.98 -6.40 -13.22
C TYR A 147 -5.88 -5.40 -13.62
N HIS A 148 -5.37 -5.56 -14.83
CA HIS A 148 -4.31 -4.72 -15.36
C HIS A 148 -4.91 -3.50 -16.05
N HIS A 149 -4.51 -2.31 -15.59
CA HIS A 149 -4.90 -1.05 -16.21
C HIS A 149 -4.30 -0.95 -17.61
N ASN A 150 -5.13 -0.65 -18.60
CA ASN A 150 -4.68 -0.31 -19.92
C ASN A 150 -4.48 1.21 -20.02
N TRP A 151 -3.23 1.65 -20.17
CA TRP A 151 -2.87 3.06 -20.20
C TRP A 151 -3.39 3.80 -21.43
N ASP A 152 -3.62 3.11 -22.55
CA ASP A 152 -4.11 3.70 -23.80
C ASP A 152 -5.63 3.89 -23.76
N THR A 153 -6.36 2.85 -23.36
CA THR A 153 -7.84 2.90 -23.31
C THR A 153 -8.37 3.46 -22.00
N LYS A 154 -7.52 3.56 -20.97
CA LYS A 154 -7.87 3.96 -19.60
C LYS A 154 -9.00 3.12 -19.00
N ALA A 155 -9.01 1.83 -19.31
CA ALA A 155 -10.05 0.89 -18.86
C ALA A 155 -9.43 -0.43 -18.37
N TYR A 156 -10.21 -1.16 -17.58
CA TYR A 156 -9.94 -2.54 -17.20
C TYR A 156 -10.66 -3.53 -18.13
N SER A 157 -10.24 -4.79 -18.15
CA SER A 157 -10.85 -5.83 -18.99
C SER A 157 -10.74 -7.21 -18.35
N GLU A 158 -11.77 -8.04 -18.54
CA GLU A 158 -11.76 -9.46 -18.16
C GLU A 158 -10.61 -10.26 -18.77
N ASN A 159 -10.18 -9.87 -19.98
CA ASN A 159 -9.09 -10.54 -20.70
C ASN A 159 -7.69 -10.14 -20.18
N ALA A 160 -7.63 -9.19 -19.25
CA ALA A 160 -6.38 -8.65 -18.73
C ALA A 160 -6.41 -8.62 -17.20
N LYS A 161 -6.42 -9.82 -16.58
CA LYS A 161 -6.32 -9.97 -15.13
C LYS A 161 -5.53 -11.20 -14.71
N ASP A 162 -4.87 -11.08 -13.57
CA ASP A 162 -4.21 -12.16 -12.84
C ASP A 162 -4.78 -12.27 -11.41
N PRO A 163 -4.49 -13.34 -10.65
CA PRO A 163 -4.89 -13.44 -9.26
C PRO A 163 -4.38 -12.25 -8.43
N PHE A 164 -5.29 -11.57 -7.72
CA PHE A 164 -4.93 -10.48 -6.83
C PHE A 164 -4.22 -11.03 -5.56
N PRO A 165 -3.14 -10.41 -5.07
CA PRO A 165 -2.44 -10.89 -3.86
C PRO A 165 -3.33 -10.86 -2.60
N SER A 166 -3.59 -12.03 -2.01
CA SER A 166 -4.51 -12.18 -0.87
C SER A 166 -4.16 -11.29 0.32
N GLU A 167 -2.88 -11.22 0.68
CA GLU A 167 -2.40 -10.41 1.81
C GLU A 167 -2.67 -8.93 1.61
N LEU A 168 -2.50 -8.40 0.39
CA LEU A 168 -2.80 -6.99 0.09
C LEU A 168 -4.30 -6.73 0.10
N ALA A 169 -5.12 -7.70 -0.33
CA ALA A 169 -6.57 -7.62 -0.24
C ALA A 169 -7.04 -7.58 1.22
N VAL A 170 -6.45 -8.44 2.05
CA VAL A 170 -6.71 -8.47 3.49
C VAL A 170 -6.25 -7.17 4.16
N LEU A 171 -5.09 -6.61 3.80
CA LEU A 171 -4.65 -5.30 4.31
C LEU A 171 -5.66 -4.20 4.00
N ALA A 172 -6.08 -4.04 2.75
CA ALA A 172 -7.02 -2.99 2.36
C ALA A 172 -8.38 -3.15 3.06
N LYS A 173 -8.89 -4.38 3.15
CA LYS A 173 -10.13 -4.69 3.86
C LYS A 173 -10.03 -4.50 5.38
N TYR A 174 -8.88 -4.83 5.96
CA TYR A 174 -8.61 -4.60 7.38
C TYR A 174 -8.61 -3.11 7.69
N VAL A 175 -7.84 -2.32 6.93
CA VAL A 175 -7.79 -0.85 7.07
C VAL A 175 -9.16 -0.23 6.90
N GLY A 176 -9.92 -0.60 5.85
CA GLY A 176 -11.28 -0.10 5.64
C GLY A 176 -12.20 -0.31 6.85
N ARG A 177 -12.17 -1.51 7.45
CA ARG A 177 -12.93 -1.80 8.67
C ARG A 177 -12.52 -0.91 9.85
N ILE A 178 -11.22 -0.69 10.07
CA ILE A 178 -10.72 0.15 11.18
C ILE A 178 -11.18 1.60 11.03
N VAL A 179 -11.21 2.14 9.81
CA VAL A 179 -11.70 3.51 9.58
C VAL A 179 -13.23 3.59 9.46
N GLY A 180 -13.95 2.49 9.72
CA GLY A 180 -15.41 2.45 9.74
C GLY A 180 -16.07 2.61 8.38
N CYS A 181 -15.34 2.44 7.28
CA CYS A 181 -15.86 2.63 5.93
C CYS A 181 -15.56 1.42 5.03
N HIS A 182 -16.51 1.12 4.15
CA HIS A 182 -16.30 0.17 3.04
C HIS A 182 -16.04 -1.29 3.46
N ASN A 183 -16.81 -1.81 4.42
CA ASN A 183 -16.80 -3.24 4.82
C ASN A 183 -17.02 -4.22 3.65
N ASN A 184 -17.66 -3.75 2.58
CA ASN A 184 -17.95 -4.51 1.37
C ASN A 184 -16.95 -4.22 0.23
N PHE A 185 -15.81 -3.61 0.53
CA PHE A 185 -14.74 -3.39 -0.44
C PHE A 185 -14.12 -4.73 -0.89
N SER A 186 -13.90 -4.84 -2.20
CA SER A 186 -13.16 -5.94 -2.82
C SER A 186 -11.90 -5.39 -3.49
N ALA A 187 -10.73 -5.88 -3.08
CA ALA A 187 -9.48 -5.50 -3.71
C ALA A 187 -9.28 -6.32 -5.00
N GLU A 188 -9.37 -5.64 -6.14
CA GLU A 188 -9.45 -6.30 -7.45
C GLU A 188 -8.34 -5.85 -8.40
N ALA A 189 -7.87 -4.60 -8.24
CA ALA A 189 -6.73 -4.09 -8.98
C ALA A 189 -5.81 -3.30 -8.05
N ALA A 190 -4.52 -3.34 -8.36
CA ALA A 190 -3.56 -2.46 -7.72
C ALA A 190 -2.49 -1.98 -8.71
N ILE A 191 -2.06 -0.74 -8.51
CA ILE A 191 -0.88 -0.19 -9.19
C ILE A 191 0.16 0.13 -8.13
N VAL A 192 1.31 -0.55 -8.22
CA VAL A 192 2.49 -0.26 -7.40
C VAL A 192 3.36 0.70 -8.19
N ASN A 193 3.49 1.94 -7.73
CA ASN A 193 4.32 2.95 -8.36
C ASN A 193 5.67 3.07 -7.64
N PHE A 194 6.73 3.21 -8.43
CA PHE A 194 8.11 3.34 -7.98
C PHE A 194 8.67 4.70 -8.41
N TYR A 195 8.96 5.55 -7.44
CA TYR A 195 9.43 6.92 -7.65
C TYR A 195 10.87 7.07 -7.18
N HIS A 196 11.68 7.77 -7.98
CA HIS A 196 12.98 8.30 -7.59
C HIS A 196 12.85 9.81 -7.30
N PHE A 197 13.90 10.46 -6.80
CA PHE A 197 13.85 11.90 -6.43
C PHE A 197 13.44 12.84 -7.58
N ASP A 198 13.71 12.46 -8.82
CA ASP A 198 13.35 13.22 -10.02
C ASP A 198 11.97 12.87 -10.58
N SER A 199 11.31 11.86 -10.01
CA SER A 199 10.01 11.38 -10.47
C SER A 199 8.90 12.33 -10.04
N THR A 200 7.91 12.49 -10.91
CA THR A 200 6.71 13.29 -10.65
C THR A 200 5.49 12.59 -11.23
N LEU A 201 4.34 12.74 -10.58
CA LEU A 201 3.04 12.31 -11.10
C LEU A 201 2.18 13.55 -11.34
N SER A 202 1.88 13.86 -12.60
CA SER A 202 1.11 15.05 -12.97
C SER A 202 -0.31 15.01 -12.41
N GLY A 203 -0.97 16.17 -12.33
CA GLY A 203 -2.37 16.25 -11.92
C GLY A 203 -3.29 15.39 -12.79
N HIS A 204 -4.00 14.46 -12.16
CA HIS A 204 -4.94 13.53 -12.82
C HIS A 204 -6.08 13.16 -11.86
N THR A 205 -7.09 12.49 -12.39
CA THR A 205 -8.16 11.82 -11.63
C THR A 205 -8.18 10.35 -12.00
N ASP A 206 -8.56 9.50 -11.04
CA ASP A 206 -8.71 8.06 -11.26
C ASP A 206 -10.17 7.75 -11.55
N HIS A 207 -10.51 7.50 -12.82
CA HIS A 207 -11.90 7.30 -13.30
C HIS A 207 -12.02 6.07 -14.22
N SER A 208 -11.11 5.11 -14.07
CA SER A 208 -11.06 3.90 -14.91
C SER A 208 -11.91 2.76 -14.38
N GLU A 209 -12.36 2.84 -13.13
CA GLU A 209 -13.20 1.84 -12.46
C GLU A 209 -14.68 2.06 -12.75
N GLU A 210 -15.48 0.98 -12.83
CA GLU A 210 -16.94 1.12 -12.93
C GLU A 210 -17.54 1.61 -11.60
N ASP A 211 -17.05 1.09 -10.47
CA ASP A 211 -17.52 1.48 -9.14
C ASP A 211 -16.76 2.68 -8.56
N MET A 212 -17.17 3.88 -8.97
CA MET A 212 -16.67 5.13 -8.40
C MET A 212 -17.12 5.39 -6.94
N SER A 213 -18.03 4.56 -6.39
CA SER A 213 -18.42 4.64 -4.97
C SER A 213 -17.45 3.91 -4.05
N ALA A 214 -16.62 3.02 -4.59
CA ALA A 214 -15.60 2.30 -3.85
C ALA A 214 -14.39 3.21 -3.54
N PRO A 215 -13.76 3.04 -2.36
CA PRO A 215 -12.59 3.80 -1.98
C PRO A 215 -11.36 3.38 -2.80
N LEU A 216 -10.40 4.28 -2.88
CA LEU A 216 -9.03 3.97 -3.27
C LEU A 216 -8.13 4.01 -2.03
N PHE A 217 -7.36 2.96 -1.81
CA PHE A 217 -6.38 2.89 -0.73
C PHE A 217 -4.96 3.09 -1.29
N SER A 218 -4.20 4.02 -0.75
CA SER A 218 -2.84 4.33 -1.13
C SER A 218 -1.88 4.11 0.04
N PHE A 219 -1.03 3.09 -0.04
CA PHE A 219 -0.04 2.75 0.98
C PHE A 219 1.35 3.21 0.55
N SER A 220 2.07 3.92 1.42
CA SER A 220 3.31 4.61 1.07
C SER A 220 4.52 4.04 1.83
N PHE A 221 5.65 3.84 1.16
CA PHE A 221 6.90 3.44 1.81
C PHE A 221 8.11 4.17 1.22
N GLY A 222 9.11 4.43 2.05
CA GLY A 222 10.38 5.06 1.64
C GLY A 222 10.40 6.57 1.73
N GLN A 223 10.94 7.22 0.70
CA GLN A 223 11.09 8.67 0.67
C GLN A 223 9.74 9.41 0.78
N THR A 224 9.80 10.61 1.34
CA THR A 224 8.62 11.45 1.56
C THR A 224 8.15 12.07 0.24
N ALA A 225 6.85 12.08 -0.02
CA ALA A 225 6.26 12.81 -1.13
C ALA A 225 5.59 14.10 -0.65
N ILE A 226 5.64 15.13 -1.48
CA ILE A 226 4.65 16.21 -1.46
C ILE A 226 3.51 15.73 -2.35
N PHE A 227 2.33 15.56 -1.77
CA PHE A 227 1.11 15.20 -2.46
C PHE A 227 0.18 16.41 -2.54
N LEU A 228 -0.41 16.62 -3.71
CA LEU A 228 -1.40 17.66 -3.95
C LEU A 228 -2.77 17.02 -4.12
N LEU A 229 -3.75 17.48 -3.35
CA LEU A 229 -5.17 17.15 -3.52
C LEU A 229 -5.93 18.43 -3.89
N GLY A 230 -6.40 18.50 -5.13
CA GLY A 230 -7.26 19.56 -5.64
C GLY A 230 -8.74 19.30 -5.40
N GLY A 231 -9.58 20.05 -6.12
CA GLY A 231 -11.01 19.79 -6.22
C GLY A 231 -11.37 18.94 -7.44
N LYS A 232 -12.64 18.98 -7.85
CA LYS A 232 -13.12 18.30 -9.07
C LYS A 232 -12.75 19.06 -10.34
N SER A 233 -12.31 20.31 -10.20
CA SER A 233 -11.81 21.14 -11.29
C SER A 233 -10.35 21.53 -11.08
N LEU A 234 -9.67 21.90 -12.16
CA LEU A 234 -8.29 22.42 -12.12
C LEU A 234 -8.18 23.86 -11.58
N GLU A 235 -9.32 24.52 -11.38
CA GLU A 235 -9.41 25.91 -10.88
C GLU A 235 -9.40 26.01 -9.36
N GLU A 236 -9.65 24.89 -8.69
CA GLU A 236 -9.56 24.76 -7.24
C GLU A 236 -8.10 24.59 -6.83
N ALA A 237 -7.67 25.39 -5.85
CA ALA A 237 -6.31 25.33 -5.34
C ALA A 237 -6.13 24.02 -4.55
N PRO A 238 -5.04 23.28 -4.76
CA PRO A 238 -4.84 22.03 -4.04
C PRO A 238 -4.32 22.25 -2.62
N THR A 239 -4.73 21.36 -1.72
CA THR A 239 -4.08 21.19 -0.43
C THR A 239 -2.80 20.38 -0.62
N ALA A 240 -1.67 20.94 -0.22
CA ALA A 240 -0.38 20.25 -0.23
C ALA A 240 -0.14 19.54 1.11
N MET A 241 0.25 18.27 1.05
CA MET A 241 0.45 17.43 2.23
C MET A 241 1.72 16.58 2.11
N TYR A 242 2.39 16.33 3.23
CA TYR A 242 3.45 15.34 3.29
C TYR A 242 2.86 13.94 3.40
N ILE A 243 3.37 13.01 2.58
CA ILE A 243 3.13 11.58 2.73
C ILE A 243 4.46 10.90 3.06
N LYS A 244 4.63 10.46 4.31
CA LYS A 244 5.85 9.82 4.81
C LYS A 244 5.75 8.29 4.69
N SER A 245 6.82 7.59 5.07
CA SER A 245 6.83 6.13 5.03
C SER A 245 5.87 5.54 6.05
N GLY A 246 5.04 4.61 5.60
CA GLY A 246 3.97 3.97 6.33
C GLY A 246 2.63 4.71 6.26
N ASP A 247 2.59 5.97 5.83
CA ASP A 247 1.33 6.71 5.77
C ASP A 247 0.36 6.09 4.75
N ILE A 248 -0.92 6.07 5.12
CA ILE A 248 -2.02 5.57 4.29
C ILE A 248 -2.94 6.73 3.94
N VAL A 249 -3.21 6.91 2.65
CA VAL A 249 -4.22 7.84 2.15
C VAL A 249 -5.38 7.02 1.61
N ILE A 250 -6.60 7.35 2.01
CA ILE A 250 -7.82 6.74 1.50
C ILE A 250 -8.65 7.82 0.83
N MET A 251 -8.97 7.65 -0.44
CA MET A 251 -9.81 8.58 -1.20
C MET A 251 -11.17 7.93 -1.45
N SER A 252 -12.22 8.56 -0.93
CA SER A 252 -13.61 8.11 -1.06
C SER A 252 -14.54 9.31 -1.25
N LYS A 253 -15.81 9.07 -1.60
CA LYS A 253 -16.85 10.12 -1.73
C LYS A 253 -16.38 11.29 -2.60
N HIS A 254 -16.38 12.52 -2.08
CA HIS A 254 -15.99 13.71 -2.82
C HIS A 254 -14.52 13.63 -3.27
N SER A 255 -13.62 13.23 -2.37
CA SER A 255 -12.19 13.14 -2.69
C SER A 255 -11.85 12.13 -3.81
N ARG A 256 -12.70 11.12 -4.04
CA ARG A 256 -12.47 10.06 -5.05
C ARG A 256 -12.39 10.60 -6.48
N GLU A 257 -13.02 11.74 -6.73
CA GLU A 257 -13.11 12.41 -8.03
C GLU A 257 -12.19 13.64 -8.12
N CYS A 258 -11.40 13.92 -7.08
CA CYS A 258 -10.53 15.09 -7.02
C CYS A 258 -9.25 14.89 -7.84
N TYR A 259 -8.82 15.99 -8.48
CA TYR A 259 -7.50 16.05 -9.09
C TYR A 259 -6.42 15.85 -8.04
N HIS A 260 -5.42 15.04 -8.34
CA HIS A 260 -4.31 14.82 -7.44
C HIS A 260 -3.01 14.52 -8.18
N GLY A 261 -1.89 14.68 -7.49
CA GLY A 261 -0.57 14.48 -8.09
C GLY A 261 0.58 14.57 -7.08
N ILE A 262 1.76 14.19 -7.54
CA ILE A 262 3.01 14.20 -6.76
C ILE A 262 4.01 15.08 -7.51
N PRO A 263 4.10 16.39 -7.19
CA PRO A 263 5.07 17.29 -7.82
C PRO A 263 6.52 17.00 -7.41
N LYS A 264 6.75 16.39 -6.25
CA LYS A 264 8.10 16.25 -5.70
C LYS A 264 8.22 15.11 -4.70
N ILE A 265 9.33 14.37 -4.82
CA ILE A 265 9.85 13.48 -3.79
C ILE A 265 10.97 14.21 -3.05
N VAL A 266 10.94 14.18 -1.73
CA VAL A 266 11.93 14.83 -0.85
C VAL A 266 12.58 13.79 0.07
N ALA A 267 13.77 14.11 0.58
CA ALA A 267 14.47 13.25 1.51
C ALA A 267 13.62 12.99 2.76
N ALA A 268 13.44 11.73 3.13
CA ALA A 268 12.81 11.36 4.38
C ALA A 268 13.69 11.78 5.56
N GLN A 269 13.06 12.24 6.64
CA GLN A 269 13.74 12.58 7.90
C GLN A 269 13.82 11.39 8.86
N GLU A 270 12.92 10.43 8.70
CA GLU A 270 12.80 9.24 9.53
C GLU A 270 12.80 7.98 8.67
N PHE A 271 13.34 6.90 9.22
CA PHE A 271 13.48 5.59 8.55
C PHE A 271 12.81 4.51 9.40
N PRO A 272 11.47 4.50 9.51
CA PRO A 272 10.72 3.69 10.48
C PRO A 272 10.81 2.17 10.25
N TRP A 273 11.38 1.72 9.13
CA TRP A 273 11.71 0.31 8.88
C TRP A 273 13.00 -0.16 9.57
N ASN A 274 13.75 0.73 10.23
CA ASN A 274 14.93 0.37 10.99
C ASN A 274 14.52 -0.21 12.35
N ILE A 275 14.85 -1.49 12.55
CA ILE A 275 14.42 -2.27 13.73
C ILE A 275 15.17 -1.84 15.00
N PHE A 276 16.37 -1.26 14.86
CA PHE A 276 17.28 -0.98 15.97
C PHE A 276 17.10 0.38 16.67
N GLN A 277 16.10 1.18 16.31
CA GLN A 277 15.93 2.51 16.93
C GLN A 277 14.97 2.55 18.12
N ASN A 278 14.37 1.44 18.54
CA ASN A 278 13.55 1.37 19.75
C ASN A 278 13.83 0.11 20.57
N SER A 279 15.05 -0.01 21.10
CA SER A 279 15.34 -0.93 22.21
C SER A 279 14.70 -0.39 23.50
N ASN A 280 13.36 -0.42 23.57
CA ASN A 280 12.55 -0.25 24.79
C ASN A 280 11.10 -0.73 24.58
N ARG A 281 10.89 -1.89 23.92
CA ARG A 281 9.65 -2.66 24.11
C ARG A 281 9.97 -4.10 24.49
N PRO A 282 9.36 -4.66 25.56
CA PRO A 282 9.58 -6.03 25.96
C PRO A 282 9.01 -6.99 24.91
N SER A 283 9.78 -8.02 24.59
CA SER A 283 9.35 -9.18 23.81
C SER A 283 8.06 -9.75 24.40
N ALA A 284 6.99 -9.80 23.60
CA ALA A 284 5.82 -10.58 23.94
C ALA A 284 6.24 -12.06 23.97
N ASN A 285 6.29 -12.62 25.17
CA ASN A 285 6.46 -14.05 25.40
C ASN A 285 5.42 -14.82 24.60
N LEU A 286 5.85 -15.54 23.56
CA LEU A 286 5.11 -16.67 23.00
C LEU A 286 5.14 -17.77 24.06
N GLY A 287 4.11 -17.79 24.90
CA GLY A 287 3.96 -18.67 26.05
C GLY A 287 4.07 -20.15 25.70
N GLY A 288 4.86 -20.85 26.52
CA GLY A 288 5.08 -22.29 26.45
C GLY A 288 3.84 -23.13 26.75
N GLN A 289 3.90 -24.34 26.21
CA GLN A 289 2.94 -25.42 26.38
C GLN A 289 2.76 -25.80 27.87
N LYS A 290 1.51 -25.99 28.28
CA LYS A 290 1.17 -26.85 29.42
C LYS A 290 0.39 -28.05 28.92
N SER A 291 0.90 -29.22 29.28
CA SER A 291 0.30 -30.55 29.21
C SER A 291 -0.92 -30.67 30.13
N SER A 292 -1.96 -31.35 29.68
CA SER A 292 -2.90 -32.06 30.56
C SER A 292 -3.54 -33.23 29.83
N GLU A 293 -3.61 -34.33 30.55
CA GLU A 293 -3.93 -35.70 30.17
C GLU A 293 -5.44 -35.97 29.99
N ASP A 294 -5.70 -37.10 29.29
CA ASP A 294 -6.83 -38.04 29.37
C ASP A 294 -8.27 -37.60 29.07
N CYS A 295 -8.78 -38.11 27.94
CA CYS A 295 -10.22 -38.29 27.68
C CYS A 295 -10.46 -39.70 27.06
N PRO A 296 -11.31 -40.57 27.64
CA PRO A 296 -11.40 -41.97 27.26
C PRO A 296 -12.57 -42.24 26.31
N TYR A 297 -12.42 -42.01 25.01
CA TYR A 297 -13.33 -42.60 24.01
C TYR A 297 -12.59 -42.97 22.70
N PRO A 298 -12.85 -44.16 22.12
CA PRO A 298 -12.15 -44.62 20.92
C PRO A 298 -12.61 -43.85 19.68
N PRO A 299 -11.73 -43.60 18.69
CA PRO A 299 -12.10 -42.84 17.50
C PRO A 299 -13.01 -43.65 16.58
N CYS A 300 -14.15 -43.07 16.22
CA CYS A 300 -15.04 -43.58 15.20
C CYS A 300 -14.39 -43.37 13.82
N LYS A 301 -14.06 -44.47 13.13
CA LYS A 301 -13.54 -44.45 11.76
C LYS A 301 -14.58 -43.81 10.83
N LYS A 302 -14.34 -42.57 10.39
CA LYS A 302 -14.99 -42.00 9.22
C LYS A 302 -13.95 -41.87 8.13
N THR A 303 -14.22 -42.52 7.01
CA THR A 303 -13.50 -42.43 5.74
C THR A 303 -13.33 -40.97 5.36
N HIS A 304 -12.10 -40.46 5.41
CA HIS A 304 -11.76 -39.12 4.96
C HIS A 304 -11.75 -39.09 3.43
N THR A 305 -12.44 -38.10 2.89
CA THR A 305 -12.33 -37.61 1.52
C THR A 305 -11.06 -36.76 1.41
N ASP A 306 -10.22 -37.02 0.41
CA ASP A 306 -8.92 -36.41 0.08
C ASP A 306 -8.85 -34.86 0.01
N SER A 307 -9.96 -34.14 0.22
CA SER A 307 -10.04 -32.69 0.09
C SER A 307 -9.61 -31.91 1.33
N THR A 308 -9.74 -32.47 2.54
CA THR A 308 -9.44 -31.77 3.80
C THR A 308 -7.98 -31.86 4.23
N GLU A 309 -7.27 -32.93 3.89
CA GLU A 309 -5.83 -33.06 4.16
C GLU A 309 -5.02 -32.05 3.31
N ASN A 310 -5.39 -31.91 2.03
CA ASN A 310 -4.74 -30.99 1.08
C ASN A 310 -4.85 -29.50 1.48
N LEU A 311 -5.97 -29.10 2.10
CA LEU A 311 -6.18 -27.73 2.58
C LEU A 311 -5.33 -27.42 3.82
N ASN A 312 -5.23 -28.38 4.76
CA ASN A 312 -4.42 -28.25 5.97
C ASN A 312 -2.91 -28.18 5.65
N GLU A 313 -2.44 -28.99 4.69
CA GLU A 313 -1.05 -28.96 4.23
C GLU A 313 -0.70 -27.62 3.57
N LYS A 314 -1.57 -27.12 2.66
CA LYS A 314 -1.37 -25.83 1.99
C LYS A 314 -1.32 -24.67 2.99
N GLN A 315 -2.21 -24.66 3.98
CA GLN A 315 -2.24 -23.61 5.01
C GLN A 315 -1.00 -23.67 5.92
N THR A 316 -0.49 -24.87 6.20
CA THR A 316 0.75 -25.06 6.95
C THR A 316 1.97 -24.56 6.16
N SER A 317 2.02 -24.81 4.84
CA SER A 317 3.07 -24.29 3.95
C SER A 317 3.11 -22.76 3.95
N ILE A 318 1.96 -22.10 3.77
CA ILE A 318 1.87 -20.63 3.71
C ILE A 318 2.34 -20.00 5.03
N LYS A 319 1.97 -20.57 6.17
CA LYS A 319 2.46 -20.11 7.48
C LYS A 319 3.97 -20.20 7.60
N GLN A 320 4.54 -21.33 7.16
CA GLN A 320 5.98 -21.53 7.22
C GLN A 320 6.72 -20.57 6.28
N GLU A 321 6.20 -20.35 5.07
CA GLU A 321 6.74 -19.36 4.12
C GLU A 321 6.72 -17.94 4.71
N ARG A 322 5.60 -17.53 5.33
CA ARG A 322 5.49 -16.24 6.02
C ARG A 322 6.52 -16.12 7.13
N LYS A 323 6.61 -17.13 8.00
CA LYS A 323 7.59 -17.15 9.10
C LYS A 323 9.02 -17.04 8.57
N ASN A 324 9.37 -17.83 7.56
CA ASN A 324 10.68 -17.79 6.93
C ASN A 324 10.99 -16.40 6.34
N LEU A 325 10.01 -15.76 5.70
CA LEU A 325 10.17 -14.41 5.17
C LEU A 325 10.41 -13.40 6.30
N ILE A 326 9.62 -13.45 7.38
CA ILE A 326 9.82 -12.59 8.56
C ILE A 326 11.23 -12.79 9.12
N ASP A 327 11.63 -14.04 9.36
CA ASP A 327 12.96 -14.37 9.88
C ASP A 327 14.09 -13.86 8.97
N ASN A 328 13.87 -13.83 7.65
CA ASN A 328 14.85 -13.30 6.70
C ASN A 328 14.89 -11.77 6.69
N ILE A 329 13.76 -11.06 6.63
CA ILE A 329 13.76 -9.58 6.60
C ILE A 329 14.24 -8.95 7.92
N LEU A 330 14.28 -9.72 9.00
CA LEU A 330 14.91 -9.33 10.26
C LEU A 330 16.45 -9.32 10.18
N LYS A 331 17.05 -10.11 9.28
CA LYS A 331 18.50 -10.18 9.09
C LYS A 331 18.97 -9.03 8.22
N GLU A 332 19.89 -8.22 8.73
CA GLU A 332 20.40 -7.04 8.00
C GLU A 332 21.10 -7.41 6.69
N GLU A 333 21.80 -8.54 6.61
CA GLU A 333 22.42 -9.03 5.38
C GLU A 333 21.39 -9.26 4.26
N PHE A 334 20.22 -9.79 4.59
CA PHE A 334 19.14 -10.04 3.66
C PHE A 334 18.38 -8.76 3.32
N TRP A 335 18.21 -7.87 4.31
CA TRP A 335 17.48 -6.61 4.15
C TRP A 335 18.27 -5.51 3.41
N SER A 336 19.60 -5.52 3.51
CA SER A 336 20.48 -4.46 2.98
C SER A 336 20.21 -4.05 1.52
N PRO A 337 19.96 -4.97 0.55
CA PRO A 337 19.62 -4.58 -0.82
C PRO A 337 18.29 -3.80 -0.92
N PHE A 338 17.28 -4.16 -0.14
CA PHE A 338 15.99 -3.46 -0.07
C PHE A 338 16.16 -2.08 0.57
N HIS A 339 16.94 -2.00 1.64
CA HIS A 339 17.30 -0.75 2.29
C HIS A 339 17.95 0.24 1.31
N ARG A 340 19.00 -0.18 0.60
CA ARG A 340 19.70 0.67 -0.39
C ARG A 340 18.77 1.18 -1.49
N TYR A 341 17.80 0.37 -1.92
CA TYR A 341 16.80 0.82 -2.90
C TYR A 341 15.89 1.91 -2.32
N ILE A 342 15.34 1.67 -1.12
CA ILE A 342 14.32 2.56 -0.54
C ILE A 342 14.90 3.85 0.06
N GLU A 343 16.19 3.88 0.37
CA GLU A 343 16.91 5.12 0.73
C GLU A 343 16.94 6.17 -0.37
N GLN A 344 16.71 5.78 -1.63
CA GLN A 344 16.73 6.69 -2.77
C GLN A 344 15.40 6.73 -3.53
N SER A 345 14.38 6.05 -3.01
CA SER A 345 13.12 5.88 -3.71
C SER A 345 11.90 5.82 -2.78
N ARG A 346 10.75 5.96 -3.40
CA ARG A 346 9.44 5.82 -2.76
C ARG A 346 8.62 4.78 -3.52
N ILE A 347 7.87 3.99 -2.77
CA ILE A 347 6.91 3.02 -3.29
C ILE A 347 5.51 3.45 -2.87
N ASN A 348 4.55 3.33 -3.78
CA ASN A 348 3.15 3.61 -3.49
C ASN A 348 2.24 2.50 -4.05
N MET A 349 1.52 1.78 -3.20
CA MET A 349 0.53 0.78 -3.63
C MET A 349 -0.86 1.40 -3.64
N ASN A 350 -1.47 1.54 -4.81
CA ASN A 350 -2.85 2.03 -4.98
C ASN A 350 -3.79 0.86 -5.23
N VAL A 351 -4.59 0.47 -4.24
CA VAL A 351 -5.54 -0.65 -4.29
C VAL A 351 -6.95 -0.13 -4.52
N ARG A 352 -7.68 -0.79 -5.42
CA ARG A 352 -9.02 -0.39 -5.85
C ARG A 352 -9.93 -1.58 -6.13
N GLN A 353 -11.21 -1.30 -6.11
CA GLN A 353 -12.27 -2.18 -6.62
C GLN A 353 -12.59 -1.73 -8.05
N VAL A 354 -12.70 -2.66 -8.97
CA VAL A 354 -12.97 -2.38 -10.38
C VAL A 354 -14.46 -2.54 -10.67
N LEU A 355 -15.05 -3.62 -10.16
CA LEU A 355 -16.43 -4.02 -10.41
C LEU A 355 -17.41 -3.33 -9.47
N CYS A 356 -18.61 -3.03 -9.96
CA CYS A 356 -19.74 -2.67 -9.09
C CYS A 356 -20.10 -3.80 -8.13
N LYS A 357 -20.66 -3.45 -6.96
CA LYS A 357 -21.17 -4.43 -6.00
C LYS A 357 -22.13 -5.40 -6.68
N ASN A 358 -21.90 -6.70 -6.49
CA ASN A 358 -22.66 -7.83 -7.06
C ASN A 358 -22.38 -8.15 -8.54
N HIS A 359 -21.43 -7.47 -9.20
CA HIS A 359 -20.94 -7.91 -10.51
C HIS A 359 -19.83 -8.95 -10.35
N VAL A 360 -19.87 -10.01 -11.17
CA VAL A 360 -18.88 -11.11 -11.15
C VAL A 360 -17.80 -10.91 -12.24
N GLY A 361 -17.98 -9.91 -13.12
CA GLY A 361 -17.03 -9.50 -14.16
C GLY A 361 -17.51 -8.25 -14.90
N LEU A 362 -16.60 -7.63 -15.67
CA LEU A 362 -16.89 -6.51 -16.57
C LEU A 362 -17.68 -7.00 -17.78
N SER A 363 -18.61 -6.18 -18.28
CA SER A 363 -19.34 -6.48 -19.52
C SER A 363 -18.38 -6.45 -20.71
N THR A 364 -18.43 -7.50 -21.53
CA THR A 364 -17.59 -7.68 -22.74
C THR A 364 -17.93 -6.71 -23.86
#